data_AF-A0A2N3CM20-F1
#
_entry.id   AF-A0A2N3CM20-F1
#
_cell.length_a   1.000
_cell.length_b   1.000
_cell.length_c   1.000
_cell.angle_alpha   90.00
_cell.angle_beta   90.00
_cell.angle_gamma   90.00
#
_symmetry.space_group_name_H-M   'P 1'
#
loop_
_entity.id
_entity.type
_entity.pdbx_description
1 polymer ?
#
loop_
_entity_poly.entity_id
_entity_poly.type
_entity_poly.pdbx_seq_one_letter_code
_entity_poly.pdbx_strand_id
1 'polypeptide(L)'
;MPFPANTPTVDDLPGLGLQDIAQLPVELLAILQRDVDERIKRDKAAKARLDGALTVRYAARAAEERQAAGKDTGTIRFDDGDFTVVADLPKRVDWDQDRLAAVVERIRAAGDDPAQYVDIAFKVPERKYAAWPDAIRAGFEPARTVRPGTLKIEIVPQGGDQ
;
A
#
# COMPACT_ATOMS: atom_id res chain seq x y z
N MET A 1 18.14 5.75 -33.16
CA MET A 1 19.62 5.84 -33.04
C MET A 1 20.03 4.89 -31.93
N PRO A 2 20.94 3.94 -32.15
CA PRO A 2 21.52 3.18 -31.04
C PRO A 2 22.33 4.16 -30.19
N PHE A 3 21.98 4.28 -28.90
CA PHE A 3 22.71 5.13 -27.96
C PHE A 3 24.14 4.58 -27.77
N PRO A 4 25.17 5.45 -27.58
CA PRO A 4 26.56 5.01 -27.48
C PRO A 4 26.77 4.06 -26.29
N ALA A 5 27.80 3.21 -26.36
CA ALA A 5 28.12 2.15 -25.40
C ALA A 5 28.36 2.60 -23.93
N ASN A 6 28.25 3.90 -23.62
CA ASN A 6 28.40 4.48 -22.29
C ASN A 6 27.09 5.12 -21.77
N THR A 7 25.94 4.63 -22.23
CA THR A 7 24.64 5.16 -21.79
C THR A 7 24.25 4.53 -20.45
N PRO A 8 24.00 5.33 -19.40
CA PRO A 8 23.58 4.80 -18.10
C PRO A 8 22.35 3.90 -18.22
N THR A 9 22.39 2.79 -17.49
CA THR A 9 21.29 1.85 -17.33
C THR A 9 20.62 2.01 -15.97
N VAL A 10 19.50 1.31 -15.76
CA VAL A 10 18.83 1.27 -14.45
C VAL A 10 19.76 0.81 -13.33
N ASP A 11 20.70 -0.10 -13.64
CA ASP A 11 21.63 -0.65 -12.66
C ASP A 11 22.71 0.35 -12.23
N ASP A 12 22.98 1.37 -13.06
CA ASP A 12 23.95 2.43 -12.76
C ASP A 12 23.35 3.54 -11.89
N LEU A 13 22.02 3.73 -11.91
CA LEU A 13 21.32 4.82 -11.22
C LEU A 13 21.69 5.00 -9.73
N PRO A 14 21.84 3.93 -8.91
CA PRO A 14 22.21 4.09 -7.51
C PRO A 14 23.59 4.71 -7.29
N GLY A 15 24.48 4.62 -8.28
CA GLY A 15 25.83 5.18 -8.23
C GLY A 15 25.96 6.60 -8.81
N LEU A 16 24.91 7.12 -9.46
CA LEU A 16 24.93 8.45 -10.09
C LEU A 16 24.44 9.54 -9.13
N GLY A 17 25.03 10.74 -9.25
CA GLY A 17 24.53 11.93 -8.55
C GLY A 17 23.18 12.38 -9.11
N LEU A 18 22.32 12.94 -8.25
CA LEU A 18 21.01 13.45 -8.68
C LEU A 18 21.11 14.50 -9.79
N GLN A 19 22.12 15.37 -9.73
CA GLN A 19 22.34 16.38 -10.76
C GLN A 19 22.84 15.77 -12.07
N ASP A 20 23.66 14.72 -12.01
CA ASP A 20 24.14 14.02 -13.21
C ASP A 20 22.96 13.35 -13.93
N ILE A 21 22.06 12.71 -13.17
CA ILE A 21 20.81 12.15 -13.70
C ILE A 21 19.94 13.27 -14.30
N ALA A 22 19.78 14.40 -13.61
CA ALA A 22 18.93 15.50 -14.07
C ALA A 22 19.42 16.14 -15.39
N GLN A 23 20.71 16.03 -15.71
CA GLN A 23 21.29 16.53 -16.96
C GLN A 23 21.24 15.51 -18.12
N LEU A 24 20.74 14.30 -17.89
CA LEU A 24 20.56 13.32 -18.97
C LEU A 24 19.52 13.81 -19.98
N PRO A 25 19.66 13.46 -21.27
CA PRO A 25 18.64 13.75 -22.28
C PRO A 25 17.26 13.21 -21.88
N VAL A 26 16.19 13.95 -22.20
CA VAL A 26 14.82 13.60 -21.79
C VAL A 26 14.38 12.24 -22.34
N GLU A 27 14.85 11.85 -23.52
CA GLU A 27 14.57 10.54 -24.11
C GLU A 27 15.19 9.42 -23.28
N LEU A 28 16.40 9.63 -22.75
CA LEU A 28 17.06 8.67 -21.88
C LEU A 28 16.38 8.62 -20.51
N LEU A 29 16.00 9.77 -19.95
CA LEU A 29 15.20 9.83 -18.72
C LEU A 29 13.87 9.08 -18.87
N ALA A 30 13.21 9.19 -20.02
CA ALA A 30 11.97 8.46 -20.31
C ALA A 30 12.18 6.94 -20.36
N ILE A 31 13.28 6.50 -21.00
CA ILE A 31 13.66 5.08 -21.05
C ILE A 31 13.96 4.56 -19.64
N LEU A 32 14.80 5.27 -18.87
CA LEU A 32 15.16 4.89 -17.51
C LEU A 32 13.94 4.84 -16.59
N GLN A 33 13.02 5.81 -16.68
CA GLN A 33 11.79 5.82 -15.90
C GLN A 33 10.93 4.58 -16.21
N ARG A 34 10.70 4.29 -17.50
CA ARG A 34 9.94 3.10 -17.93
C ARG A 34 10.60 1.80 -17.45
N ASP A 35 11.90 1.67 -17.65
CA ASP A 35 12.63 0.45 -17.33
C ASP A 35 12.63 0.19 -15.81
N VAL A 36 12.75 1.23 -14.99
CA VAL A 36 12.61 1.15 -13.53
C VAL A 36 11.21 0.65 -13.16
N ASP A 37 10.16 1.25 -13.72
CA ASP A 37 8.77 0.87 -13.40
C ASP A 37 8.46 -0.58 -13.82
N GLU A 38 8.95 -1.01 -14.98
CA GLU A 38 8.82 -2.38 -15.45
C GLU A 38 9.56 -3.38 -14.57
N ARG A 39 10.78 -3.04 -14.12
CA ARG A 39 11.55 -3.86 -13.16
C ARG A 39 10.80 -3.98 -11.83
N ILE A 40 10.33 -2.87 -11.27
CA ILE A 40 9.52 -2.87 -10.03
C ILE A 40 8.28 -3.76 -10.18
N LYS A 41 7.56 -3.66 -11.31
CA LYS A 41 6.38 -4.48 -11.58
C LYS A 41 6.73 -5.96 -11.65
N ARG A 42 7.81 -6.32 -12.35
CA ARG A 42 8.29 -7.69 -12.51
C ARG A 42 8.70 -8.29 -11.17
N ASP A 43 9.46 -7.55 -10.37
CA ASP A 43 9.96 -8.02 -9.07
C ASP A 43 8.84 -8.15 -8.05
N LYS A 44 7.86 -7.24 -8.04
CA LYS A 44 6.64 -7.39 -7.23
C LYS A 44 5.86 -8.64 -7.61
N ALA A 45 5.72 -8.93 -8.90
CA ALA A 45 5.04 -10.14 -9.37
C ALA A 45 5.80 -11.42 -8.99
N ALA A 46 7.13 -11.43 -9.15
CA ALA A 46 7.98 -12.54 -8.75
C ALA A 46 7.91 -12.79 -7.23
N LYS A 47 8.02 -11.73 -6.42
CA LYS A 47 7.87 -11.79 -4.96
C LYS A 47 6.50 -12.35 -4.56
N ALA A 48 5.42 -11.82 -5.12
CA ALA A 48 4.07 -12.30 -4.81
C ALA A 48 3.90 -13.79 -5.14
N ARG A 49 4.48 -14.26 -6.25
CA ARG A 49 4.46 -15.67 -6.63
C ARG A 49 5.28 -16.54 -5.68
N LEU A 50 6.46 -16.07 -5.26
CA LEU A 50 7.29 -16.76 -4.27
C LEU A 50 6.60 -16.84 -2.90
N ASP A 51 6.07 -15.72 -2.40
CA ASP A 51 5.31 -15.67 -1.13
C ASP A 51 4.10 -16.61 -1.16
N GLY A 52 3.39 -16.67 -2.30
CA GLY A 52 2.30 -17.62 -2.52
C GLY A 52 2.78 -19.07 -2.47
N ALA A 53 3.91 -19.39 -3.12
CA ALA A 53 4.49 -20.73 -3.09
C ALA A 53 4.96 -21.13 -1.68
N LEU A 54 5.56 -20.21 -0.92
CA LEU A 54 5.93 -20.43 0.48
C LEU A 54 4.70 -20.69 1.35
N THR A 55 3.60 -19.97 1.11
CA THR A 55 2.32 -20.20 1.78
C THR A 55 1.79 -21.60 1.47
N VAL A 56 1.77 -22.00 0.19
CA VAL A 56 1.33 -23.35 -0.23
C VAL A 56 2.20 -24.44 0.44
N ARG A 57 3.52 -24.22 0.53
CA ARG A 57 4.45 -25.19 1.12
C ARG A 57 4.30 -25.32 2.64
N TYR A 58 4.14 -24.22 3.36
CA TYR A 58 4.31 -24.19 4.82
C TYR A 58 3.04 -23.92 5.62
N ALA A 59 1.94 -23.46 5.02
CA ALA A 59 0.75 -23.08 5.80
C ALA A 59 0.14 -24.25 6.60
N ALA A 60 0.04 -25.44 6.01
CA ALA A 60 -0.51 -26.62 6.69
C ALA A 60 0.36 -27.03 7.89
N ARG A 61 1.66 -27.24 7.67
CA ARG A 61 2.62 -27.56 8.74
C ARG A 61 2.64 -26.48 9.82
N ALA A 62 2.65 -25.20 9.45
CA ALA A 62 2.58 -24.11 10.41
C ALA A 62 1.29 -24.10 11.23
N ALA A 63 0.16 -24.53 10.66
CA ALA A 63 -1.09 -24.68 11.40
C ALA A 63 -1.03 -25.85 12.39
N GLU A 64 -0.51 -27.01 11.98
CA GLU A 64 -0.32 -28.18 12.84
C GLU A 64 0.61 -27.88 14.02
N GLU A 65 1.77 -27.26 13.78
CA GLU A 65 2.72 -26.84 14.82
C GLU A 65 2.09 -25.84 15.80
N ARG A 66 1.24 -24.94 15.29
CA ARG A 66 0.54 -23.97 16.12
C ARG A 66 -0.53 -24.63 17.00
N GLN A 67 -1.28 -25.58 16.44
CA GLN A 67 -2.26 -26.39 17.19
C GLN A 67 -1.58 -27.25 18.25
N ALA A 68 -0.47 -27.92 17.92
CA ALA A 68 0.32 -28.70 18.87
C ALA A 68 0.87 -27.83 20.02
N ALA A 69 1.19 -26.57 19.74
CA ALA A 69 1.59 -25.59 20.75
C ALA A 69 0.40 -24.97 21.52
N GLY A 70 -0.85 -25.36 21.25
CA GLY A 70 -2.05 -24.82 21.90
C GLY A 70 -2.32 -23.35 21.57
N LYS A 71 -1.94 -22.89 20.38
CA LYS A 71 -2.09 -21.50 19.94
C LYS A 71 -3.07 -21.40 18.76
N ASP A 72 -3.84 -20.32 18.73
CA ASP A 72 -4.68 -19.97 17.57
C ASP A 72 -3.99 -18.94 16.65
N THR A 73 -3.12 -18.11 17.23
CA THR A 73 -2.36 -17.05 16.53
C THR A 73 -0.93 -17.01 17.05
N GLY A 74 -0.10 -16.16 16.44
CA GLY A 74 1.28 -15.91 16.81
C GLY A 74 2.29 -16.66 15.95
N THR A 75 3.56 -16.41 16.27
CA THR A 75 4.72 -16.96 15.57
C THR A 75 5.00 -18.39 16.02
N ILE A 76 5.21 -19.28 15.05
CA ILE A 76 5.81 -20.60 15.26
C ILE A 76 7.15 -20.68 14.52
N ARG A 77 8.02 -21.58 14.99
CA ARG A 77 9.31 -21.87 14.37
C ARG A 77 9.48 -23.37 14.29
N PHE A 78 9.85 -23.88 13.12
CA PHE A 78 10.17 -25.28 12.90
C PHE A 78 11.29 -25.41 11.87
N ASP A 79 12.05 -26.50 11.92
CA ASP A 79 13.16 -26.71 11.01
C ASP A 79 12.73 -27.49 9.75
N ASP A 80 13.32 -27.13 8.61
CA ASP A 80 13.23 -27.82 7.32
C ASP A 80 14.65 -27.89 6.72
N GLY A 81 15.32 -29.03 6.95
CA GLY A 81 16.74 -29.20 6.65
C GLY A 81 17.62 -28.30 7.54
N ASP A 82 18.55 -27.58 6.91
CA ASP A 82 19.46 -26.66 7.60
C ASP A 82 18.84 -25.26 7.84
N PHE A 83 17.53 -25.11 7.62
CA PHE A 83 16.82 -23.83 7.72
C PHE A 83 15.71 -23.87 8.77
N THR A 84 15.57 -22.80 9.54
CA THR A 84 14.40 -22.58 10.39
C THR A 84 13.35 -21.76 9.65
N VAL A 85 12.15 -22.32 9.52
CA VAL A 85 10.97 -21.63 8.98
C VAL A 85 10.27 -20.88 10.11
N VAL A 86 10.09 -19.58 9.93
CA VAL A 86 9.35 -18.73 10.87
C VAL A 86 8.00 -18.37 10.25
N ALA A 87 6.91 -18.96 10.74
CA ALA A 87 5.57 -18.64 10.27
C ALA A 87 4.83 -17.78 11.30
N ASP A 88 4.65 -16.50 10.95
CA ASP A 88 3.92 -15.55 11.77
C ASP A 88 2.45 -15.46 11.35
N LEU A 89 1.55 -15.61 12.32
CA LEU A 89 0.11 -15.41 12.13
C LEU A 89 -0.37 -14.35 13.14
N PRO A 90 -0.25 -13.06 12.83
CA PRO A 90 -0.58 -12.01 13.80
C PRO A 90 -2.08 -12.00 14.11
N LYS A 91 -2.42 -11.71 15.36
CA LYS A 91 -3.82 -11.48 15.75
C LYS A 91 -4.33 -10.22 15.05
N ARG A 92 -5.46 -10.33 14.36
CA ARG A 92 -6.18 -9.16 13.81
C ARG A 92 -7.47 -8.97 14.59
N VAL A 93 -7.70 -7.75 15.05
CA VAL A 93 -8.99 -7.34 15.63
C VAL A 93 -9.71 -6.56 14.55
N ASP A 94 -10.86 -7.07 14.14
CA ASP A 94 -11.78 -6.37 13.26
C ASP A 94 -12.98 -5.88 14.08
N TRP A 95 -13.45 -4.68 13.77
CA TRP A 95 -14.56 -4.06 14.48
C TRP A 95 -15.72 -3.84 13.52
N ASP A 96 -16.85 -4.47 13.84
CA ASP A 96 -18.13 -4.24 13.17
C ASP A 96 -18.57 -2.78 13.41
N GLN A 97 -18.46 -1.96 12.35
CA GLN A 97 -18.71 -0.53 12.43
C GLN A 97 -20.18 -0.20 12.71
N ASP A 98 -21.12 -1.03 12.26
CA ASP A 98 -22.54 -0.83 12.50
C ASP A 98 -22.86 -1.07 13.98
N ARG A 99 -22.25 -2.10 14.58
CA ARG A 99 -22.32 -2.33 16.02
C ARG A 99 -21.66 -1.23 16.83
N LEU A 100 -20.50 -0.73 16.40
CA LEU A 100 -19.84 0.39 17.07
C LEU A 100 -20.69 1.66 17.02
N ALA A 101 -21.30 1.98 15.86
CA ALA A 101 -22.22 3.10 15.74
C ALA A 101 -23.40 2.97 16.72
N ALA A 102 -24.00 1.78 16.81
CA ALA A 102 -25.08 1.51 17.76
C ALA A 102 -24.65 1.60 19.23
N VAL A 103 -23.39 1.30 19.56
CA VAL A 103 -22.83 1.51 20.91
C VAL A 103 -22.68 3.00 21.19
N VAL A 104 -22.10 3.77 20.25
CA VAL A 104 -21.91 5.22 20.38
C VAL A 104 -23.24 5.94 20.60
N GLU A 105 -24.29 5.58 19.84
CA GLU A 105 -25.63 6.16 20.04
C GLU A 105 -26.20 5.85 21.42
N ARG A 106 -25.98 4.63 21.95
CA ARG A 106 -26.42 4.28 23.31
C ARG A 106 -25.70 5.08 24.39
N ILE A 107 -24.39 5.33 24.23
CA ILE A 107 -23.62 6.18 25.15
C ILE A 107 -24.19 7.59 25.17
N ARG A 108 -24.45 8.18 23.99
CA ARG A 108 -25.09 9.52 23.88
C ARG A 108 -26.46 9.55 24.54
N ALA A 109 -27.30 8.55 24.28
CA ALA A 109 -28.65 8.48 24.85
C ALA A 109 -28.65 8.34 26.38
N ALA A 110 -27.61 7.76 26.95
CA ALA A 110 -27.39 7.69 28.40
C ALA A 110 -26.87 9.01 29.01
N GLY A 111 -26.58 10.03 28.18
CA GLY A 111 -26.07 11.33 28.60
C GLY A 111 -24.56 11.37 28.83
N ASP A 112 -23.83 10.32 28.45
CA ASP A 112 -22.37 10.25 28.55
C ASP A 112 -21.70 10.67 27.23
N ASP A 113 -20.42 11.03 27.28
CA ASP A 113 -19.64 11.48 26.13
C ASP A 113 -18.91 10.29 25.46
N PRO A 114 -19.28 9.89 24.22
CA PRO A 114 -18.61 8.81 23.52
C PRO A 114 -17.13 9.06 23.24
N ALA A 115 -16.69 10.32 23.17
CA ALA A 115 -15.29 10.66 22.89
C ALA A 115 -14.33 10.20 24.00
N GLN A 116 -14.85 9.85 25.18
CA GLN A 116 -14.05 9.25 26.25
C GLN A 116 -13.66 7.79 25.98
N TYR A 117 -14.35 7.12 25.05
CA TYR A 117 -14.21 5.68 24.80
C TYR A 117 -13.79 5.36 23.37
N VAL A 118 -14.07 6.25 22.42
CA VAL A 118 -13.76 6.04 21.00
C VAL A 118 -13.28 7.32 20.32
N ASP A 119 -12.30 7.17 19.43
CA ASP A 119 -11.94 8.22 18.48
C ASP A 119 -12.94 8.22 17.31
N ILE A 120 -13.67 9.32 17.15
CA ILE A 120 -14.65 9.48 16.07
C ILE A 120 -13.99 10.20 14.90
N ALA A 121 -13.86 9.51 13.77
CA ALA A 121 -13.39 10.08 12.52
C ALA A 121 -14.48 10.00 11.44
N PHE A 122 -14.76 11.13 10.78
CA PHE A 122 -15.62 11.17 9.62
C PHE A 122 -14.78 11.01 8.35
N LYS A 123 -15.05 9.96 7.57
CA LYS A 123 -14.43 9.75 6.25
C LYS A 123 -15.40 10.17 5.17
N VAL A 124 -15.05 11.21 4.42
CA VAL A 124 -15.79 11.66 3.24
C VAL A 124 -14.99 11.32 2.00
N PRO A 125 -15.34 10.26 1.25
CA PRO A 125 -14.65 9.95 0.00
C PRO A 125 -14.91 11.06 -1.03
N GLU A 126 -13.86 11.67 -1.57
CA GLU A 126 -13.96 12.80 -2.50
C GLU A 126 -14.85 12.49 -3.72
N ARG A 127 -14.77 11.24 -4.24
CA ARG A 127 -15.62 10.79 -5.34
C ARG A 127 -17.12 10.83 -4.98
N LYS A 128 -17.48 10.51 -3.73
CA LYS A 128 -18.87 10.59 -3.27
C LYS A 128 -19.28 12.05 -3.10
N TYR A 129 -18.43 12.84 -2.45
CA TYR A 129 -18.65 14.27 -2.25
C TYR A 129 -18.88 15.02 -3.57
N ALA A 130 -18.11 14.72 -4.62
CA ALA A 130 -18.28 15.31 -5.94
C ALA A 130 -19.61 14.93 -6.62
N ALA A 131 -20.19 13.77 -6.27
CA ALA A 131 -21.44 13.26 -6.80
C ALA A 131 -22.68 13.67 -5.98
N TRP A 132 -22.51 14.39 -4.87
CA TRP A 132 -23.62 14.82 -4.03
C TRP A 132 -24.41 15.99 -4.64
N PRO A 133 -25.71 16.11 -4.34
CA PRO A 133 -26.47 17.32 -4.62
C PRO A 133 -25.85 18.55 -3.94
N ASP A 134 -25.95 19.71 -4.58
CA ASP A 134 -25.35 20.97 -4.13
C ASP A 134 -25.72 21.34 -2.69
N ALA A 135 -26.99 21.11 -2.31
CA ALA A 135 -27.49 21.43 -0.96
C ALA A 135 -26.76 20.66 0.15
N ILE A 136 -26.45 19.38 -0.07
CA ILE A 136 -25.70 18.56 0.91
C ILE A 136 -24.22 18.93 0.88
N ARG A 137 -23.66 19.13 -0.33
CA ARG A 137 -22.27 19.51 -0.52
C ARG A 137 -21.92 20.82 0.21
N ALA A 138 -22.80 21.82 0.13
CA ALA A 138 -22.62 23.13 0.77
C ALA A 138 -22.40 23.04 2.30
N GLY A 139 -23.03 22.06 2.97
CA GLY A 139 -22.86 21.87 4.41
C GLY A 139 -21.47 21.34 4.81
N PHE A 140 -20.75 20.70 3.89
CA PHE A 140 -19.42 20.14 4.14
C PHE A 140 -18.29 21.05 3.65
N GLU A 141 -18.58 22.06 2.82
CA GLU A 141 -17.58 22.96 2.25
C GLU A 141 -16.68 23.63 3.30
N PRO A 142 -17.20 24.18 4.42
CA PRO A 142 -16.36 24.82 5.41
C PRO A 142 -15.37 23.87 6.11
N ALA A 143 -15.68 22.57 6.14
CA ALA A 143 -14.81 21.54 6.69
C ALA A 143 -13.83 20.96 5.66
N ARG A 144 -13.96 21.33 4.38
CA ARG A 144 -13.12 20.82 3.29
C ARG A 144 -11.92 21.74 3.07
N THR A 145 -10.71 21.19 3.27
CA THR A 145 -9.46 21.89 2.94
C THR A 145 -8.77 21.19 1.79
N VAL A 146 -8.56 21.91 0.68
CA VAL A 146 -7.73 21.43 -0.43
C VAL A 146 -6.30 21.89 -0.20
N ARG A 147 -5.36 20.95 -0.14
CA ARG A 147 -3.92 21.22 -0.10
C ARG A 147 -3.26 20.66 -1.35
N PRO A 148 -2.19 21.28 -1.87
CA PRO A 148 -1.40 20.69 -2.93
C PRO A 148 -0.96 19.27 -2.56
N GLY A 149 -1.11 18.34 -3.50
CA GLY A 149 -0.62 16.97 -3.36
C GLY A 149 0.87 16.87 -3.67
N THR A 150 1.40 15.65 -3.60
CA THR A 150 2.76 15.34 -4.02
C THR A 150 2.92 15.55 -5.53
N LEU A 151 3.95 16.31 -5.94
CA LEU A 151 4.33 16.42 -7.35
C LEU A 151 4.72 15.04 -7.89
N LYS A 152 4.10 14.65 -9.00
CA LYS A 152 4.44 13.44 -9.76
C LYS A 152 4.91 13.87 -11.13
N ILE A 153 6.07 13.36 -11.56
CA ILE A 153 6.67 13.64 -12.86
C ILE A 153 6.69 12.34 -13.65
N GLU A 154 6.07 12.36 -14.82
CA GLU A 154 6.02 11.25 -15.76
C GLU A 154 6.39 11.77 -17.15
N ILE A 155 7.29 11.08 -17.84
CA ILE A 155 7.77 11.45 -19.16
C ILE A 155 7.05 10.58 -20.19
N VAL A 156 6.12 11.18 -20.94
CA VAL A 156 5.34 10.52 -21.99
C VAL A 156 5.75 11.05 -23.38
N PRO A 157 5.78 10.20 -24.42
CA PRO A 157 6.02 10.67 -25.80
C PRO A 157 4.92 11.62 -26.27
N GLN A 158 5.28 12.66 -27.02
CA GLN A 158 4.28 13.48 -27.72
C GLN A 158 3.65 12.66 -28.85
N GLY A 159 2.36 12.31 -28.71
CA GLY A 159 1.55 11.67 -29.76
C GLY A 159 1.22 10.19 -29.57
N GLY A 160 1.44 9.60 -28.39
CA GLY A 160 1.18 8.19 -28.11
C GLY A 160 -0.10 7.89 -27.35
N ASP A 161 -1.23 8.42 -27.80
CA ASP A 161 -2.58 7.91 -27.50
C ASP A 161 -3.38 7.94 -28.82
N GLN A 162 -3.13 6.94 -29.67
CA GLN A 162 -4.06 6.46 -30.71
C GLN A 162 -4.10 4.94 -30.64
#